data_AF-A0A0F9MUR4-F1
#
_entry.id   AF-A0A0F9MUR4-F1
#
_cell.length_a   1.000
_cell.length_b   1.000
_cell.length_c   1.000
_cell.angle_alpha   90.00
_cell.angle_beta   90.00
_cell.angle_gamma   90.00
#
_symmetry.space_group_name_H-M   'P 1'
#
loop_
_entity.id
_entity.type
_entity.pdbx_description
1 polymer ?
#
loop_
_entity_poly.entity_id
_entity_poly.type
_entity_poly.pdbx_seq_one_letter_code
_entity_poly.pdbx_strand_id
1 'polypeptide(L)'
;MKVMQVSKVIPGFARSFCNMLWVNLPESWLFNCIYQKGEMFVSIVIESQEDGTISKIRRSYVLKDLEAQQDNLWGLAHDCAGEIIRTHKNGK
;
A
#
# COMPACT_ATOMS: atom_id res chain seq x y z
N MET A 1 -11.20 6.70 -10.45
CA MET A 1 -11.85 5.74 -9.54
C MET A 1 -10.76 4.93 -8.86
N LYS A 2 -10.64 5.04 -7.54
CA LYS A 2 -9.65 4.30 -6.75
C LYS A 2 -10.23 2.94 -6.40
N VAL A 3 -9.56 1.85 -6.78
CA VAL A 3 -10.04 0.48 -6.49
C VAL A 3 -9.10 -0.17 -5.49
N MET A 4 -9.67 -0.66 -4.40
CA MET A 4 -8.98 -1.50 -3.42
C MET A 4 -9.49 -2.93 -3.56
N GLN A 5 -8.58 -3.85 -3.86
CA GLN A 5 -8.87 -5.28 -3.80
C GLN A 5 -8.14 -5.89 -2.60
N VAL A 6 -8.88 -6.64 -1.78
CA VAL A 6 -8.35 -7.35 -0.61
C VAL A 6 -8.59 -8.82 -0.83
N SER A 7 -7.52 -9.61 -0.93
CA SER A 7 -7.62 -11.05 -1.13
C SER A 7 -7.08 -11.82 0.08
N LYS A 8 -7.87 -12.78 0.58
CA LYS A 8 -7.73 -13.58 1.82
C LYS A 8 -8.17 -12.89 3.11
N VAL A 9 -8.42 -13.70 4.15
CA VAL A 9 -8.71 -13.26 5.51
C VAL A 9 -7.48 -12.55 6.07
N ILE A 10 -7.51 -11.22 6.07
CA ILE A 10 -6.48 -10.37 6.66
C ILE A 10 -6.83 -10.15 8.14
N PRO A 11 -5.87 -10.28 9.08
CA PRO A 11 -6.04 -9.88 10.47
C PRO A 11 -6.60 -8.45 10.57
N GLY A 12 -7.45 -8.17 11.56
CA GLY A 12 -8.16 -6.89 11.67
C GLY A 12 -7.22 -5.68 11.62
N PHE A 13 -6.09 -5.73 12.33
CA PHE A 13 -5.14 -4.63 12.34
C PHE A 13 -4.40 -4.46 11.00
N ALA A 14 -4.00 -5.55 10.32
CA ALA A 14 -3.34 -5.47 9.01
C ALA A 14 -4.31 -4.96 7.94
N ARG A 15 -5.60 -5.27 8.07
CA ARG A 15 -6.65 -4.66 7.26
C ARG A 15 -6.74 -3.17 7.52
N SER A 16 -6.72 -2.74 8.77
CA SER A 16 -6.69 -1.30 9.11
C SER A 16 -5.48 -0.63 8.47
N PHE A 17 -4.29 -1.22 8.58
CA PHE A 17 -3.09 -0.68 7.93
C PHE A 17 -3.20 -0.63 6.40
N CYS A 18 -3.69 -1.69 5.72
CA CYS A 18 -3.96 -1.64 4.27
C CYS A 18 -4.90 -0.47 3.91
N ASN A 19 -5.96 -0.26 4.69
CA ASN A 19 -6.94 0.80 4.44
C ASN A 19 -6.30 2.19 4.63
N MET A 20 -5.52 2.38 5.69
CA MET A 20 -4.82 3.64 5.95
C MET A 20 -3.80 3.95 4.86
N LEU A 21 -3.02 2.93 4.45
CA LEU A 21 -2.07 3.05 3.36
C LEU A 21 -2.80 3.41 2.06
N TRP A 22 -3.90 2.72 1.76
CA TRP A 22 -4.74 3.01 0.62
C TRP A 22 -5.18 4.47 0.63
N VAL A 23 -5.79 4.97 1.71
CA VAL A 23 -6.27 6.37 1.81
C VAL A 23 -5.16 7.39 1.53
N ASN A 24 -3.93 7.13 1.99
CA ASN A 24 -2.80 8.04 1.80
C ASN A 24 -2.16 8.00 0.39
N LEU A 25 -2.56 7.07 -0.49
CA LEU A 25 -2.08 7.00 -1.88
C LEU A 25 -2.93 7.86 -2.84
N PRO A 26 -2.37 8.31 -3.98
CA PRO A 26 -3.12 9.01 -5.02
C PRO A 26 -4.35 8.25 -5.52
N GLU A 27 -5.42 8.96 -5.88
CA GLU A 27 -6.70 8.35 -6.27
C GLU A 27 -6.67 7.60 -7.61
N SER A 28 -5.77 7.98 -8.51
CA SER A 28 -5.59 7.30 -9.79
C SER A 28 -4.88 5.95 -9.68
N TRP A 29 -4.33 5.61 -8.51
CA TRP A 29 -3.53 4.41 -8.33
C TRP A 29 -4.40 3.23 -7.90
N LEU A 30 -4.20 2.10 -8.57
CA LEU A 30 -4.88 0.85 -8.24
C LEU A 30 -4.09 0.12 -7.16
N PHE A 31 -4.77 -0.30 -6.10
CA PHE A 31 -4.15 -0.85 -4.90
C PHE A 31 -4.68 -2.25 -4.60
N ASN A 32 -3.77 -3.19 -4.39
CA ASN A 32 -4.12 -4.55 -3.97
C ASN A 32 -3.28 -4.96 -2.77
N CYS A 33 -3.96 -5.49 -1.74
CA CYS A 33 -3.36 -5.96 -0.50
C CYS A 33 -3.62 -7.46 -0.35
N ILE A 34 -2.56 -8.24 -0.17
CA ILE A 34 -2.62 -9.69 0.06
C ILE A 34 -1.92 -10.00 1.37
N TYR A 35 -2.51 -10.85 2.19
CA TYR A 35 -1.87 -11.38 3.38
C TYR A 35 -1.47 -12.85 3.20
N GLN A 36 -0.23 -13.20 3.55
CA GLN A 36 0.26 -14.57 3.53
C GLN A 36 1.36 -14.78 4.56
N LYS A 37 1.20 -15.82 5.41
CA LYS A 37 2.23 -16.31 6.34
C LYS A 37 2.87 -15.22 7.24
N GLY A 38 2.09 -14.30 7.79
CA GLY A 38 2.62 -13.25 8.67
C GLY A 38 3.24 -12.07 7.93
N GLU A 39 3.01 -11.94 6.63
CA GLU A 39 3.47 -10.84 5.81
C GLU A 39 2.34 -10.31 4.93
N MET A 40 2.32 -8.99 4.76
CA MET A 40 1.35 -8.26 3.96
C MET A 40 2.04 -7.75 2.69
N PHE A 41 1.61 -8.23 1.54
CA PHE A 41 2.10 -7.84 0.23
C PHE A 41 1.18 -6.81 -0.39
N VAL A 42 1.74 -5.64 -0.68
CA VAL A 42 1.05 -4.53 -1.33
C VAL A 42 1.55 -4.42 -2.76
N SER A 43 0.61 -4.42 -3.70
CA SER A 43 0.87 -4.14 -5.11
C SER A 43 0.10 -2.90 -5.53
N ILE A 44 0.80 -1.98 -6.16
CA ILE A 44 0.25 -0.72 -6.65
C ILE A 44 0.51 -0.66 -8.14
N VAL A 45 -0.54 -0.41 -8.91
CA VAL A 45 -0.46 -0.20 -10.36
C VAL A 45 -0.78 1.25 -10.64
N ILE A 46 0.09 1.90 -11.39
CA ILE A 46 0.04 3.32 -11.70
C ILE A 46 0.04 3.42 -13.22
N GLU A 47 -1.02 3.99 -13.76
CA GLU A 47 -1.13 4.30 -15.18
C GLU A 47 -0.83 5.78 -15.38
N SER A 48 0.14 6.07 -16.23
CA SER A 48 0.48 7.44 -16.64
C SER A 48 -0.64 7.98 -17.53
N GLN A 49 -1.15 9.17 -17.19
CA GLN A 49 -2.20 9.81 -17.97
C GLN A 49 -1.69 10.46 -19.27
N GLU A 50 -0.37 10.65 -19.40
CA GLU A 50 0.22 11.32 -20.57
C GLU A 50 0.42 10.35 -21.75
N ASP A 51 0.84 9.12 -21.47
CA ASP A 51 1.27 8.14 -22.47
C ASP A 51 0.68 6.74 -22.28
N GLY A 52 -0.14 6.53 -21.23
CA GLY A 52 -0.71 5.22 -20.91
C GLY A 52 0.31 4.21 -20.35
N THR A 53 1.53 4.64 -20.05
CA THR A 53 2.55 3.74 -19.50
C THR A 53 2.13 3.21 -18.14
N ILE A 54 2.18 1.88 -17.98
CA ILE A 54 1.86 1.21 -16.72
C ILE A 54 3.13 0.95 -15.93
N SER A 55 3.19 1.46 -14.71
CA SER A 55 4.22 1.14 -13.74
C SER A 55 3.64 0.38 -12.55
N LYS A 56 4.47 -0.47 -11.93
CA LYS A 56 4.05 -1.31 -10.81
C LYS A 56 5.03 -1.21 -9.66
N ILE A 57 4.51 -0.90 -8.48
CA ILE A 57 5.28 -0.89 -7.23
C ILE A 57 4.81 -2.05 -6.37
N ARG A 58 5.77 -2.79 -5.80
CA ARG A 58 5.52 -3.85 -4.84
C ARG A 58 6.22 -3.52 -3.53
N ARG A 59 5.51 -3.72 -2.42
CA ARG A 59 6.04 -3.60 -1.06
C ARG A 59 5.56 -4.79 -0.25
N SER A 60 6.36 -5.19 0.74
CA SER A 60 5.94 -6.15 1.73
C SER A 60 6.18 -5.60 3.13
N TYR A 61 5.30 -5.97 4.04
CA TYR A 61 5.29 -5.50 5.42
C TYR A 61 5.12 -6.70 6.33
N VAL A 62 6.09 -6.92 7.22
CA VAL A 62 6.03 -8.02 8.19
C VAL A 62 5.02 -7.67 9.27
N LEU A 63 4.11 -8.60 9.56
CA LEU A 63 2.97 -8.39 10.46
C LEU A 63 3.44 -7.97 11.87
N LYS A 64 4.49 -8.63 12.38
CA LYS A 64 5.05 -8.35 13.70
C LYS A 64 5.56 -6.91 13.84
N ASP A 65 6.13 -6.36 12.79
CA ASP A 65 6.67 -4.99 12.81
C ASP A 65 5.54 -3.97 12.84
N LEU A 66 4.44 -4.26 12.14
CA LEU A 66 3.23 -3.46 12.18
C LEU A 66 2.53 -3.54 13.55
N GLU A 67 2.50 -4.73 14.18
CA GLU A 67 1.95 -4.92 15.54
C GLU A 67 2.73 -4.11 16.58
N ALA A 68 4.06 -4.05 16.45
CA ALA A 68 4.92 -3.24 17.33
C ALA A 68 4.63 -1.73 17.23
N GLN A 69 3.97 -1.29 16.16
CA GLN A 69 3.60 0.10 15.89
C GLN A 69 2.07 0.32 15.95
N GLN A 70 1.31 -0.59 16.58
CA GLN A 70 -0.15 -0.58 16.53
C GLN A 70 -0.79 0.76 16.97
N ASP A 71 -0.17 1.46 17.92
CA ASP A 71 -0.67 2.72 18.48
C ASP A 71 -0.48 3.92 17.52
N ASN A 72 0.38 3.77 16.50
CA ASN A 72 0.65 4.80 15.49
C ASN A 72 0.57 4.25 14.05
N LEU A 73 -0.34 3.31 13.79
CA LEU A 73 -0.51 2.73 12.46
C LEU A 73 -0.82 3.78 11.37
N TRP A 74 -1.51 4.86 11.73
CA TRP A 74 -1.80 5.95 10.80
C TRP A 74 -0.53 6.68 10.36
N GLY A 75 0.33 7.08 11.30
CA GLY A 75 1.60 7.73 11.00
C GLY A 75 2.49 6.84 10.14
N LEU A 76 2.59 5.55 10.52
CA LEU A 76 3.35 4.58 9.73
C LEU A 76 2.82 4.44 8.30
N ALA A 77 1.50 4.35 8.13
CA ALA A 77 0.88 4.23 6.81
C ALA A 77 1.11 5.49 5.95
N HIS A 78 1.07 6.68 6.56
CA HIS A 78 1.34 7.95 5.91
C HIS A 78 2.79 8.01 5.40
N ASP A 79 3.75 7.67 6.26
CA ASP A 79 5.18 7.66 5.91
C ASP A 79 5.46 6.66 4.78
N CYS A 80 4.91 5.45 4.89
CA CYS A 80 5.00 4.41 3.86
C CYS A 80 4.44 4.87 2.50
N ALA A 81 3.27 5.53 2.50
CA ALA A 81 2.69 6.09 1.27
C ALA A 81 3.59 7.18 0.68
N GLY A 82 4.13 8.07 1.52
CA GLY A 82 5.06 9.12 1.11
C GLY A 82 6.33 8.56 0.45
N GLU A 83 6.89 7.48 0.99
CA GLU A 83 8.03 6.77 0.38
C GLU A 83 7.69 6.14 -0.97
N ILE A 84 6.53 5.48 -1.09
CA ILE A 84 6.07 4.91 -2.37
C ILE A 84 5.95 6.02 -3.41
N ILE A 85 5.31 7.15 -3.07
CA ILE A 85 5.14 8.29 -3.98
C ILE A 85 6.48 8.87 -4.40
N ARG A 86 7.41 9.07 -3.45
CA ARG A 86 8.77 9.55 -3.76
C ARG A 86 9.53 8.58 -4.67
N THR A 87 9.42 7.27 -4.41
CA THR A 87 10.07 6.25 -5.24
C THR A 87 9.57 6.32 -6.68
N HIS A 88 8.27 6.49 -6.88
CA HIS A 88 7.70 6.64 -8.22
C HIS A 88 8.18 7.91 -8.92
N LYS A 89 8.18 9.05 -8.22
CA LYS A 89 8.61 10.34 -8.78
C LYS A 89 10.09 10.39 -9.16
N ASN A 90 10.94 9.73 -8.38
CA ASN A 90 12.39 9.72 -8.57
C ASN A 90 12.88 8.58 -9.48
N GLY A 91 12.03 7.61 -9.82
CA GLY A 91 12.33 6.54 -10.77
C GLY A 91 12.21 6.95 -12.24
N LYS A 92 12.28 8.25 -12.55
CA LYS A 92 12.40 8.79 -13.90
C LYS A 92 13.85 8.73 -14.37
#